data_AF-A1VVM1-F1
#
_entry.id   AF-A1VVM1-F1
#
_cell.length_a   1.000
_cell.length_b   1.000
_cell.length_c   1.000
_cell.angle_alpha   90.00
_cell.angle_beta   90.00
_cell.angle_gamma   90.00
#
_symmetry.space_group_name_H-M   'P 1'
#
loop_
_entity.id
_entity.type
_entity.pdbx_description
1 polymer ?
#
loop_
_entity_poly.entity_id
_entity_poly.type
_entity_poly.pdbx_seq_one_letter_code
_entity_poly.pdbx_strand_id
1 'polypeptide(L)'
;MTPAERDVALQRMDEAINRFYSAAVQIGNHPFIEFAGVMTAYLKSCQRAHDAGIDFTECSQHTGNPLPMEGFEVAYLNEKLDCIFDGRLKASNIPA
;
A
#
# COMPACT_ATOMS: atom_id res chain seq x y z
N MET A 1 -16.98 4.08 3.97
CA MET A 1 -16.95 5.50 3.56
C MET A 1 -17.74 5.72 2.26
N THR A 2 -18.22 6.93 2.01
CA THR A 2 -18.77 7.32 0.68
C THR A 2 -17.65 7.43 -0.36
N PRO A 3 -17.95 7.41 -1.68
CA PRO A 3 -16.93 7.60 -2.71
C PRO A 3 -16.12 8.91 -2.54
N ALA A 4 -16.80 10.03 -2.29
CA ALA A 4 -16.13 11.32 -2.11
C ALA A 4 -15.22 11.36 -0.87
N GLU A 5 -15.62 10.70 0.23
CA GLU A 5 -14.76 10.56 1.41
C GLU A 5 -13.53 9.69 1.12
N ARG A 6 -13.68 8.64 0.29
CA ARG A 6 -12.55 7.81 -0.15
C ARG A 6 -11.57 8.60 -1.00
N ASP A 7 -12.03 9.47 -1.90
CA ASP A 7 -11.15 10.34 -2.70
C ASP A 7 -10.26 11.21 -1.81
N VAL A 8 -10.88 11.84 -0.80
CA VAL A 8 -10.16 12.65 0.19
C VAL A 8 -9.18 11.78 0.99
N ALA A 9 -9.57 10.56 1.35
CA ALA A 9 -8.68 9.63 2.05
C ALA A 9 -7.46 9.25 1.21
N LEU A 10 -7.64 8.93 -0.08
CA LEU A 10 -6.56 8.61 -1.02
C LEU A 10 -5.58 9.78 -1.16
N GLN A 11 -6.08 11.01 -1.32
CA GLN A 11 -5.23 12.21 -1.37
C GLN A 11 -4.42 12.37 -0.08
N ARG A 12 -5.06 12.23 1.09
CA ARG A 12 -4.38 12.39 2.38
C ARG A 12 -3.35 11.29 2.64
N MET A 13 -3.60 10.07 2.16
CA MET A 13 -2.63 8.98 2.19
C MET A 13 -1.39 9.33 1.35
N ASP A 14 -1.57 9.83 0.13
CA ASP A 14 -0.45 10.26 -0.73
C ASP A 14 0.37 11.38 -0.08
N GLU A 15 -0.29 12.40 0.48
CA GLU A 15 0.38 13.47 1.22
C GLU A 15 1.19 12.95 2.41
N ALA A 16 0.66 11.98 3.17
CA ALA A 16 1.36 11.36 4.29
C ALA A 16 2.59 10.56 3.84
N ILE A 17 2.47 9.82 2.73
CA ILE A 17 3.58 9.07 2.13
C ILE A 17 4.69 10.02 1.70
N ASN A 18 4.36 11.14 1.03
CA ASN A 18 5.34 12.12 0.59
C ASN A 18 6.09 12.79 1.76
N ARG A 19 5.40 13.05 2.87
CA ARG A 19 6.04 13.55 4.10
C ARG A 19 6.99 12.52 4.71
N PHE A 20 6.56 11.26 4.79
CA PHE A 20 7.41 10.17 5.26
C PHE A 20 8.65 10.01 4.38
N TYR A 21 8.47 9.94 3.06
CA TYR A 21 9.55 9.80 2.11
C TYR A 21 10.59 10.92 2.26
N SER A 22 10.12 12.17 2.32
CA SER A 22 10.99 13.33 2.51
C SER A 22 11.82 13.22 3.80
N ALA A 23 11.21 12.80 4.91
CA ALA A 23 11.91 12.60 6.16
C ALA A 23 12.88 11.40 6.11
N ALA A 24 12.47 10.28 5.52
CA ALA A 24 13.27 9.07 5.42
C ALA A 24 14.53 9.27 4.56
N VAL A 25 14.42 10.04 3.47
CA VAL A 25 15.57 10.40 2.62
C VAL A 25 16.63 11.19 3.42
N GLN A 26 16.21 12.12 4.28
CA GLN A 26 17.14 12.90 5.11
C GLN A 26 17.85 12.05 6.17
N ILE A 27 17.26 10.92 6.59
CA ILE A 27 17.89 9.97 7.51
C ILE A 27 19.01 9.17 6.80
N GLY A 28 18.89 8.94 5.49
CA GLY A 28 19.90 8.22 4.70
C GLY A 28 19.91 6.70 4.90
N ASN A 29 18.87 6.12 5.52
CA ASN A 29 18.73 4.67 5.67
C ASN A 29 17.90 4.08 4.52
N HIS A 30 18.54 3.48 3.52
CA HIS A 30 17.88 3.00 2.30
C HIS A 30 16.75 1.98 2.56
N PRO A 31 16.95 0.89 3.35
CA PRO A 31 15.83 0.03 3.75
C PRO A 31 14.66 0.78 4.39
N PHE A 32 14.94 1.83 5.18
CA PHE A 32 13.86 2.63 5.78
C PHE A 32 13.09 3.46 4.74
N ILE A 33 13.77 3.94 3.70
CA ILE A 33 13.16 4.67 2.57
C ILE A 33 12.20 3.75 1.79
N GLU A 34 12.52 2.46 1.62
CA GLU A 34 11.67 1.50 0.89
C GLU A 34 10.28 1.30 1.52
N PHE A 35 10.09 1.63 2.81
CA PHE A 35 8.74 1.68 3.40
C PHE A 35 7.83 2.72 2.72
N ALA A 36 8.38 3.80 2.15
CA ALA A 36 7.62 4.72 1.31
C ALA A 36 7.08 4.00 0.06
N GLY A 37 7.89 3.14 -0.55
CA GLY A 37 7.49 2.28 -1.66
C GLY A 37 6.40 1.28 -1.28
N VAL A 38 6.51 0.67 -0.10
CA VAL A 38 5.47 -0.22 0.46
C VAL A 38 4.14 0.52 0.62
N MET A 39 4.14 1.69 1.27
CA MET A 39 2.92 2.49 1.44
C MET A 39 2.34 2.96 0.11
N THR A 40 3.19 3.31 -0.86
CA THR A 40 2.77 3.71 -2.21
C THR A 40 2.11 2.54 -2.95
N ALA A 41 2.67 1.34 -2.83
CA ALA A 41 2.07 0.12 -3.40
C ALA A 41 0.67 -0.12 -2.83
N TYR A 42 0.53 -0.02 -1.51
CA TYR A 42 -0.75 -0.15 -0.83
C TYR A 42 -1.77 0.91 -1.29
N LEU A 43 -1.36 2.18 -1.37
CA LEU A 43 -2.20 3.27 -1.87
C LEU A 43 -2.73 2.99 -3.29
N LYS A 44 -1.88 2.47 -4.19
CA LYS A 44 -2.30 2.12 -5.56
C LYS A 44 -3.36 1.02 -5.58
N SER A 45 -3.24 0.01 -4.72
CA SER A 45 -4.26 -1.03 -4.59
C SER A 45 -5.57 -0.47 -4.01
N CYS A 46 -5.51 0.46 -3.05
CA CYS A 46 -6.68 1.18 -2.57
C CYS A 46 -7.34 2.02 -3.67
N GLN A 47 -6.55 2.70 -4.51
CA GLN A 47 -7.07 3.47 -5.65
C GLN A 47 -7.82 2.56 -6.62
N ARG A 48 -7.22 1.41 -6.99
CA ARG A 48 -7.86 0.45 -7.88
C ARG A 48 -9.15 -0.12 -7.30
N ALA A 49 -9.16 -0.44 -6.00
CA ALA A 49 -10.36 -0.88 -5.30
C ALA A 49 -11.43 0.21 -5.33
N HIS A 50 -11.07 1.47 -5.04
CA HIS A 50 -11.97 2.61 -5.15
C HIS A 50 -12.56 2.75 -6.57
N ASP A 51 -11.72 2.67 -7.60
CA ASP A 51 -12.13 2.78 -9.01
C ASP A 51 -13.10 1.65 -9.41
N ALA A 52 -12.98 0.49 -8.77
CA ALA A 52 -13.90 -0.64 -8.90
C ALA A 52 -15.18 -0.52 -8.03
N GLY A 53 -15.36 0.59 -7.32
CA GLY A 53 -16.49 0.83 -6.42
C GLY A 53 -16.38 0.13 -5.05
N ILE A 54 -15.22 -0.46 -4.74
CA ILE A 54 -14.96 -1.19 -3.50
C ILE A 54 -14.51 -0.21 -2.42
N ASP A 55 -15.08 -0.36 -1.22
CA ASP A 55 -14.72 0.45 -0.06
C ASP A 55 -13.46 -0.09 0.63
N PHE A 56 -12.27 0.36 0.18
CA PHE A 56 -10.99 -0.14 0.69
C PHE A 56 -10.80 0.07 2.20
N THR A 57 -11.55 0.97 2.85
CA THR A 57 -11.46 1.18 4.30
C THR A 57 -12.06 0.03 5.10
N GLU A 58 -12.91 -0.76 4.45
CA GLU A 58 -13.50 -1.98 5.00
C GLU A 58 -12.74 -3.23 4.55
N CYS A 59 -11.66 -3.09 3.77
CA CYS A 59 -10.82 -4.22 3.34
C CYS A 59 -9.78 -4.55 4.41
N SER A 60 -10.08 -5.51 5.30
CA SER A 60 -9.16 -5.99 6.31
C SER A 60 -9.46 -7.45 6.71
N GLN A 61 -8.49 -8.11 7.35
CA GLN A 61 -8.75 -9.42 7.97
C GLN A 61 -9.83 -9.36 9.06
N HIS A 62 -9.98 -8.22 9.76
CA HIS A 62 -10.97 -8.07 10.82
C HIS A 62 -12.41 -8.00 10.30
N THR A 63 -12.59 -7.53 9.06
CA THR A 63 -13.88 -7.47 8.36
C THR A 63 -14.11 -8.69 7.47
N GLY A 64 -13.10 -9.56 7.30
CA GLY A 64 -13.16 -10.72 6.41
C GLY A 64 -13.09 -10.38 4.92
N ASN A 65 -12.83 -9.11 4.58
CA ASN A 65 -12.79 -8.63 3.20
C ASN A 65 -11.33 -8.34 2.81
N PRO A 66 -10.64 -9.23 2.08
CA PRO A 66 -9.30 -8.92 1.62
C PRO A 66 -9.32 -7.75 0.64
N LEU A 67 -8.30 -6.90 0.67
CA LEU A 67 -8.09 -5.89 -0.37
C LEU A 67 -7.76 -6.63 -1.68
N PRO A 68 -8.52 -6.45 -2.77
CA PRO A 68 -8.20 -7.10 -4.03
C PRO A 68 -6.87 -6.54 -4.55
N MET A 69 -5.93 -7.42 -4.87
CA MET A 69 -4.62 -7.07 -5.45
C MET A 69 -4.35 -7.91 -6.70
N GLU A 70 -3.89 -7.28 -7.77
CA GLU A 70 -3.41 -7.95 -8.96
C GLU A 70 -2.00 -8.54 -8.74
N GLY A 71 -1.65 -9.53 -9.54
CA GLY A 71 -0.34 -10.21 -9.43
C GLY A 71 0.85 -9.24 -9.55
N PHE A 72 0.75 -8.20 -10.38
CA PHE A 72 1.82 -7.20 -10.51
C PHE A 72 1.94 -6.29 -9.29
N GLU A 73 0.84 -6.02 -8.58
CA GLU A 73 0.84 -5.23 -7.35
C GLU A 73 1.53 -6.00 -6.22
N VAL A 74 1.23 -7.30 -6.12
CA VAL A 74 1.89 -8.22 -5.16
C VAL A 74 3.38 -8.37 -5.49
N ALA A 75 3.74 -8.46 -6.78
CA ALA A 75 5.13 -8.54 -7.21
C ALA A 75 5.93 -7.29 -6.83
N TYR A 76 5.37 -6.09 -7.07
CA TYR A 76 6.00 -4.83 -6.69
C TYR A 76 6.12 -4.67 -5.18
N LEU A 77 5.07 -5.04 -4.42
CA LEU A 77 5.15 -5.06 -2.95
C LEU A 77 6.26 -5.99 -2.45
N ASN A 78 6.39 -7.18 -3.06
CA ASN A 78 7.44 -8.13 -2.71
C ASN A 78 8.84 -7.62 -3.05
N GLU A 79 9.03 -6.89 -4.16
CA GLU A 79 10.31 -6.23 -4.46
C GLU A 79 10.72 -5.28 -3.31
N LYS A 80 9.77 -4.48 -2.80
CA LYS A 80 10.03 -3.55 -1.69
C LYS A 80 10.31 -4.27 -0.38
N LEU A 81 9.55 -5.31 -0.06
CA LEU A 81 9.79 -6.12 1.14
C LEU A 81 11.13 -6.87 1.07
N ASP A 82 11.54 -7.31 -0.12
CA ASP A 82 12.83 -7.98 -0.35
C ASP A 82 14.00 -7.03 -0.06
N CYS A 83 13.94 -5.77 -0.53
CA CYS A 83 14.93 -4.75 -0.19
C CYS A 83 15.05 -4.47 1.32
N ILE A 84 13.96 -4.61 2.08
CA ILE A 84 13.92 -4.31 3.52
C ILE A 84 14.37 -5.51 4.36
N PHE A 85 13.90 -6.71 4.00
CA PHE A 85 13.97 -7.90 4.85
C PHE A 85 14.76 -9.06 4.25
N ASP A 86 15.43 -8.85 3.11
CA ASP A 86 16.32 -9.84 2.49
C ASP A 86 15.59 -11.18 2.26
N GLY A 87 14.44 -11.10 1.59
CA GLY A 87 13.61 -12.25 1.21
C GLY A 87 12.86 -12.97 2.33
N ARG A 88 12.98 -12.54 3.58
CA ARG A 88 12.35 -13.21 4.75
C ARG A 88 10.85 -13.03 4.84
N LEU A 89 10.30 -12.01 4.20
CA LEU A 89 8.86 -11.73 4.14
C LEU A 89 8.39 -11.75 2.69
N LYS A 90 7.26 -12.42 2.44
CA LYS A 90 6.57 -12.40 1.14
C LYS A 90 5.07 -12.29 1.32
N ALA A 91 4.47 -11.32 0.63
CA ALA A 91 3.05 -11.29 0.38
C ALA A 91 2.70 -12.42 -0.61
N SER A 92 1.61 -13.13 -0.31
CA SER A 92 1.05 -14.16 -1.18
C SER A 92 -0.26 -13.67 -1.75
N ASN A 93 -0.50 -13.98 -3.02
CA ASN A 93 -1.80 -13.76 -3.62
C ASN A 93 -2.67 -14.98 -3.30
N ILE A 94 -3.32 -14.97 -2.14
CA ILE A 94 -4.30 -16.00 -1.79
C ILE A 94 -5.61 -15.54 -2.46
N PRO A 95 -6.19 -16.32 -3.39
CA PRO A 95 -7.48 -15.97 -3.96
C PRO A 95 -8.50 -15.83 -2.83
N ALA A 96 -9.29 -14.74 -2.88
CA ALA A 96 -10.42 -14.53 -2.00
C ALA A 96 -11.47 -15.65 -2.17
#